data_AF-A0A5J4WZL2-F1
#
_entry.id   AF-A0A5J4WZL2-F1
#
_cell.length_a   1.000
_cell.length_b   1.000
_cell.length_c   1.000
_cell.angle_alpha   90.00
_cell.angle_beta   90.00
_cell.angle_gamma   90.00
#
_symmetry.space_group_name_H-M   'P 1'
#
loop_
_entity.id
_entity.type
_entity.pdbx_description
1 polymer ?
#
loop_
_entity_poly.entity_id
_entity_poly.type
_entity_poly.pdbx_seq_one_letter_code
_entity_poly.pdbx_strand_id
1 'polypeptide(L)'
;MKTHIPKSQENLQTIENLLKTFAFQPFQNDGEHHFSIKGIKPESKMRSLFDKEVIISLSDSDHIVTQIQNSFLTLEFKMNVLFDNKFDKFNESYKAGTFIFVGLKNSAELIREYVLYQRGKTIDGSLQNDSTAESFIYNTIKPKSEKINNRFVHSLYENVRKDDISCCGRYLSINEISNVLALQSAIPYVIPVNFTVSIPLDDLLIFSAFSEYPNSLFGDLKMRFKINPSAFVFCQVDPIILIAKYYIINKDELLSSGQDKLKDIDLFFRNWSLTFQYTNMFTKIGCTADLITEVRAEELTPSGLKNLVCDVKPVIISVRNYVIETVVANMSGYKVSETCLNRVRQFYQNRPYAVSAQRIESQVFPSADSSAGIKTTQNIPLCHVTDINGALTFDGLDSKNQNTLIELKGHQIFVGDVDTYFNVDTNGKHPPPPILCTVHDTFWLFSPASGGSRIYDTTYSFDQVISQVTP
;
A
#
# COMPACT_ATOMS: atom_id res chain seq x y z
N MET A 1 -18.65 1.48 47.43
CA MET A 1 -18.05 2.57 46.63
C MET A 1 -18.40 2.25 45.18
N LYS A 2 -19.31 3.01 44.55
CA LYS A 2 -19.68 2.80 43.15
C LYS A 2 -18.44 3.13 42.31
N THR A 3 -17.94 2.16 41.56
CA THR A 3 -16.90 2.35 40.55
C THR A 3 -17.44 3.35 39.54
N HIS A 4 -16.90 4.57 39.58
CA HIS A 4 -17.22 5.60 38.63
C HIS A 4 -16.54 5.20 37.31
N ILE A 5 -17.28 4.54 36.43
CA ILE A 5 -16.83 4.32 35.06
C ILE A 5 -16.78 5.71 34.41
N PRO A 6 -15.68 6.09 33.74
CA PRO A 6 -15.64 7.33 32.98
C PRO A 6 -16.72 7.30 31.90
N LYS A 7 -17.49 8.39 31.74
CA LYS A 7 -18.59 8.48 30.75
C LYS A 7 -18.16 8.09 29.32
N SER A 8 -16.88 8.22 28.97
CA SER A 8 -16.34 7.80 27.67
C SER A 8 -16.27 6.28 27.50
N GLN A 9 -15.94 5.52 28.55
CA GLN A 9 -15.92 4.04 28.51
C GLN A 9 -17.33 3.46 28.55
N GLU A 10 -18.26 4.10 29.25
CA GLU A 10 -19.69 3.78 29.11
C GLU A 10 -20.15 3.97 27.66
N ASN A 11 -19.75 5.06 26.99
CA ASN A 11 -20.17 5.34 25.61
C ASN A 11 -19.64 4.32 24.59
N LEU A 12 -18.39 3.86 24.69
CA LEU A 12 -17.84 2.87 23.75
C LEU A 12 -18.47 1.48 23.93
N GLN A 13 -18.66 1.05 25.18
CA GLN A 13 -19.41 -0.17 25.49
C GLN A 13 -20.89 -0.04 25.07
N THR A 14 -21.41 1.19 25.03
CA THR A 14 -22.75 1.52 24.53
C THR A 14 -22.81 1.53 23.00
N ILE A 15 -21.81 2.04 22.28
CA ILE A 15 -21.74 1.98 20.80
C ILE A 15 -21.64 0.53 20.34
N GLU A 16 -20.79 -0.31 20.95
CA GLU A 16 -20.74 -1.73 20.60
C GLU A 16 -22.10 -2.42 20.85
N ASN A 17 -22.77 -2.11 21.96
CA ASN A 17 -24.09 -2.65 22.28
C ASN A 17 -25.23 -2.05 21.41
N LEU A 18 -25.11 -0.80 20.95
CA LEU A 18 -26.04 -0.16 20.01
C LEU A 18 -25.84 -0.68 18.60
N LEU A 19 -24.60 -0.83 18.15
CA LEU A 19 -24.26 -1.49 16.89
C LEU A 19 -24.79 -2.93 16.90
N LYS A 20 -24.82 -3.63 18.04
CA LYS A 20 -25.52 -4.93 18.17
C LYS A 20 -27.03 -4.84 17.89
N THR A 21 -27.70 -3.72 18.23
CA THR A 21 -29.13 -3.52 17.89
C THR A 21 -29.39 -3.23 16.41
N PHE A 22 -28.38 -2.69 15.72
CA PHE A 22 -28.36 -2.45 14.27
C PHE A 22 -27.56 -3.52 13.50
N ALA A 23 -27.13 -4.57 14.20
CA ALA A 23 -26.23 -5.58 13.66
C ALA A 23 -26.84 -6.23 12.44
N PHE A 24 -25.96 -6.53 11.51
CA PHE A 24 -26.31 -7.20 10.28
C PHE A 24 -27.04 -8.51 10.56
N GLN A 25 -28.28 -8.64 10.07
CA GLN A 25 -28.88 -9.97 9.97
C GLN A 25 -28.15 -10.71 8.85
N PRO A 26 -27.41 -11.79 9.17
CA PRO A 26 -26.64 -12.51 8.17
C PRO A 26 -27.58 -13.03 7.09
N PHE A 27 -27.22 -12.80 5.83
CA PHE A 27 -27.94 -13.42 4.74
C PHE A 27 -27.63 -14.91 4.69
N GLN A 28 -28.64 -15.70 4.36
CA GLN A 28 -28.45 -17.09 4.01
C GLN A 28 -28.39 -17.19 2.50
N ASN A 29 -27.27 -17.71 1.99
CA ASN A 29 -27.15 -18.11 0.59
C ASN A 29 -28.32 -19.07 0.25
N ASP A 30 -28.91 -18.89 -0.92
CA ASP A 30 -30.08 -19.67 -1.35
C ASP A 30 -29.79 -21.16 -1.62
N GLY A 31 -28.53 -21.57 -1.64
CA GLY A 31 -28.08 -22.92 -1.92
C GLY A 31 -28.16 -23.32 -3.39
N GLU A 32 -28.75 -22.47 -4.24
CA GLU A 32 -28.92 -22.70 -5.68
C GLU A 32 -27.86 -21.96 -6.49
N HIS A 33 -27.43 -20.79 -6.01
CA HIS A 33 -26.42 -19.95 -6.64
C HIS A 33 -25.12 -19.96 -5.82
N HIS A 34 -24.06 -20.40 -6.48
CA HIS A 34 -22.74 -20.47 -5.87
C HIS A 34 -22.17 -19.06 -5.65
N PHE A 35 -21.32 -18.93 -4.63
CA PHE A 35 -20.40 -17.80 -4.49
C PHE A 35 -19.72 -17.53 -5.84
N SER A 36 -19.71 -16.27 -6.26
CA SER A 36 -19.12 -15.89 -7.55
C SER A 36 -18.34 -14.59 -7.43
N ILE A 37 -17.30 -14.49 -8.26
CA ILE A 37 -16.49 -13.28 -8.42
C ILE A 37 -16.82 -12.71 -9.79
N LYS A 38 -17.18 -11.42 -9.85
CA LYS A 38 -17.46 -10.72 -11.09
C LYS A 38 -16.49 -9.58 -11.30
N GLY A 39 -15.82 -9.59 -12.45
CA GLY A 39 -14.91 -8.54 -12.86
C GLY A 39 -15.65 -7.38 -13.50
N ILE A 40 -15.60 -6.21 -12.87
CA ILE A 40 -16.25 -4.98 -13.33
C ILE A 40 -15.17 -4.04 -13.89
N LYS A 41 -15.38 -3.51 -15.09
CA LYS A 41 -14.51 -2.49 -15.69
C LYS A 41 -14.92 -1.08 -15.24
N PRO A 42 -13.99 -0.11 -15.16
CA PRO A 42 -14.32 1.27 -14.80
C PRO A 42 -15.20 1.95 -15.86
N GLU A 43 -15.98 2.92 -15.41
CA GLU A 43 -16.87 3.76 -16.23
C GLU A 43 -16.10 4.89 -16.94
N SER A 44 -15.00 5.34 -16.33
CA SER A 44 -14.10 6.36 -16.88
C SER A 44 -13.30 5.84 -18.09
N LYS A 45 -13.09 6.68 -19.12
CA LYS A 45 -12.27 6.33 -20.30
C LYS A 45 -10.80 6.10 -19.89
N MET A 46 -10.34 4.85 -20.03
CA MET A 46 -9.14 4.30 -19.37
C MET A 46 -7.77 4.75 -19.90
N ARG A 47 -7.67 5.46 -21.04
CA ARG A 47 -6.38 6.03 -21.49
C ARG A 47 -6.08 7.29 -20.68
N SER A 48 -5.66 7.08 -19.44
CA SER A 48 -5.52 8.11 -18.43
C SER A 48 -4.09 8.22 -17.93
N LEU A 49 -3.59 9.45 -17.90
CA LEU A 49 -2.40 9.85 -17.12
C LEU A 49 -2.77 9.87 -15.62
N PHE A 50 -1.79 9.86 -14.71
CA PHE A 50 -2.01 9.71 -13.24
C PHE A 50 -3.01 10.67 -12.61
N ASP A 51 -3.20 11.86 -13.19
CA ASP A 51 -4.09 12.87 -12.62
C ASP A 51 -5.55 12.74 -13.01
N LYS A 52 -5.93 11.75 -13.84
CA LYS A 52 -7.37 11.51 -14.05
C LYS A 52 -7.91 10.46 -13.08
N GLU A 53 -9.15 10.73 -12.71
CA GLU A 53 -9.92 9.92 -11.78
C GLU A 53 -10.40 8.64 -12.44
N VAL A 54 -10.27 7.53 -11.73
CA VAL A 54 -10.86 6.25 -12.09
C VAL A 54 -12.17 6.13 -11.34
N ILE A 55 -13.28 5.90 -12.05
CA ILE A 55 -14.60 5.64 -11.46
C ILE A 55 -14.95 4.19 -11.74
N ILE A 56 -15.20 3.40 -10.70
CA ILE A 56 -15.48 1.97 -10.81
C ILE A 56 -16.62 1.55 -9.89
N SER A 57 -17.50 0.68 -10.38
CA SER A 57 -18.56 0.09 -9.55
C SER A 57 -17.97 -0.97 -8.63
N LEU A 58 -18.41 -0.96 -7.38
CA LEU A 58 -18.14 -1.97 -6.35
C LEU A 58 -19.40 -2.81 -6.07
N SER A 59 -20.33 -2.83 -7.01
CA SER A 59 -21.55 -3.64 -6.96
C SER A 59 -21.92 -4.11 -8.36
N ASP A 60 -22.55 -5.28 -8.43
CA ASP A 60 -23.05 -5.86 -9.67
C ASP A 60 -24.48 -6.36 -9.49
N SER A 61 -25.30 -6.23 -10.53
CA SER A 61 -26.72 -6.61 -10.51
C SER A 61 -26.95 -8.11 -10.31
N ASP A 62 -25.98 -8.96 -10.65
CA ASP A 62 -26.08 -10.41 -10.46
C ASP A 62 -25.86 -10.81 -9.00
N HIS A 63 -25.28 -9.93 -8.19
CA HIS A 63 -25.06 -10.10 -6.76
C HIS A 63 -26.13 -9.35 -5.96
N ILE A 64 -26.94 -10.08 -5.19
CA ILE A 64 -27.88 -9.44 -4.26
C ILE A 64 -27.13 -8.86 -3.06
N VAL A 65 -26.07 -9.57 -2.64
CA VAL A 65 -25.14 -9.18 -1.58
C VAL A 65 -23.72 -9.24 -2.14
N THR A 66 -22.97 -8.15 -1.99
CA THR A 66 -21.53 -8.09 -2.29
C THR A 66 -20.74 -8.32 -1.01
N GLN A 67 -19.69 -9.14 -1.07
CA GLN A 67 -18.77 -9.38 0.04
C GLN A 67 -17.54 -8.47 -0.12
N ILE A 68 -17.58 -7.29 0.51
CA ILE A 68 -16.54 -6.26 0.39
C ILE A 68 -15.19 -6.79 0.88
N GLN A 69 -15.13 -7.44 2.05
CA GLN A 69 -13.92 -8.05 2.60
C GLN A 69 -13.25 -9.11 1.68
N ASN A 70 -13.99 -9.72 0.77
CA ASN A 70 -13.48 -10.73 -0.16
C ASN A 70 -13.25 -10.17 -1.57
N SER A 71 -13.38 -8.85 -1.74
CA SER A 71 -13.31 -8.16 -3.02
C SER A 71 -12.04 -7.34 -3.13
N PHE A 72 -11.52 -7.17 -4.34
CA PHE A 72 -10.25 -6.49 -4.58
C PHE A 72 -10.20 -5.84 -5.95
N LEU A 73 -9.40 -4.80 -6.09
CA LEU A 73 -9.08 -4.17 -7.36
C LEU A 73 -7.85 -4.83 -7.98
N THR A 74 -7.88 -5.08 -9.28
CA THR A 74 -6.70 -5.47 -10.06
C THR A 74 -6.37 -4.36 -11.06
N LEU A 75 -5.11 -3.94 -11.07
CA LEU A 75 -4.60 -2.92 -11.98
C LEU A 75 -3.39 -3.47 -12.74
N GLU A 76 -3.41 -3.35 -14.06
CA GLU A 76 -2.26 -3.65 -14.91
C GLU A 76 -1.52 -2.36 -15.26
N PHE A 77 -0.29 -2.24 -14.76
CA PHE A 77 0.54 -1.07 -14.99
C PHE A 77 1.48 -1.28 -16.15
N LYS A 78 1.69 -0.22 -16.92
CA LYS A 78 2.81 -0.09 -17.82
C LYS A 78 3.52 1.22 -17.54
N MET A 79 4.84 1.17 -17.43
CA MET A 79 5.68 2.32 -17.13
C MET A 79 7.01 2.22 -17.85
N ASN A 80 7.69 3.35 -18.01
CA ASN A 80 9.07 3.39 -18.46
C ASN A 80 9.96 3.65 -17.25
N VAL A 81 10.74 2.65 -16.85
CA VAL A 81 11.80 2.77 -15.85
C VAL A 81 13.03 3.38 -16.52
N LEU A 82 13.62 4.35 -15.85
CA LEU A 82 14.73 5.16 -16.33
C LEU A 82 15.95 4.93 -15.43
N PHE A 83 17.08 4.61 -16.04
CA PHE A 83 18.35 4.46 -15.34
C PHE A 83 19.30 5.58 -15.77
N ASP A 84 19.97 6.21 -14.81
CA ASP A 84 21.04 7.19 -15.07
C ASP A 84 22.41 6.53 -15.34
N ASN A 85 22.50 5.21 -15.17
CA ASN A 85 23.73 4.43 -15.33
C ASN A 85 23.53 3.16 -16.16
N LYS A 86 24.60 2.65 -16.77
CA LYS A 86 24.63 1.35 -17.47
C LYS A 86 25.08 0.24 -16.50
N PHE A 87 24.67 -0.99 -16.82
CA PHE A 87 25.08 -2.21 -16.14
C PHE A 87 25.86 -3.15 -17.08
N ASP A 88 26.58 -2.57 -18.05
CA ASP A 88 27.23 -3.27 -19.16
C ASP A 88 28.50 -4.05 -18.77
N LYS A 89 29.08 -3.75 -17.60
CA LYS A 89 30.32 -4.36 -17.13
C LYS A 89 30.14 -5.62 -16.26
N PHE A 90 28.94 -6.14 -16.16
CA PHE A 90 28.75 -7.47 -15.58
C PHE A 90 29.30 -8.53 -16.54
N ASN A 91 30.09 -9.49 -16.03
CA ASN A 91 30.38 -10.70 -16.80
C ASN A 91 29.07 -11.46 -17.08
N GLU A 92 28.97 -12.10 -18.24
CA GLU A 92 27.79 -12.87 -18.68
C GLU A 92 27.34 -13.90 -17.63
N SER A 93 28.29 -14.51 -16.92
CA SER A 93 28.05 -15.48 -15.83
C SER A 93 27.21 -14.93 -14.67
N TYR A 94 27.21 -13.61 -14.46
CA TYR A 94 26.53 -12.97 -13.32
C TYR A 94 25.27 -12.18 -13.71
N LYS A 95 25.16 -11.76 -14.99
CA LYS A 95 24.04 -10.95 -15.50
C LYS A 95 22.68 -11.59 -15.26
N ALA A 96 22.57 -12.90 -15.47
CA ALA A 96 21.31 -13.64 -15.35
C ALA A 96 20.92 -13.93 -13.88
N GLY A 97 21.88 -13.89 -12.96
CA GLY A 97 21.67 -14.15 -11.53
C GLY A 97 21.53 -12.90 -10.67
N THR A 98 21.59 -11.70 -11.25
CA THR A 98 21.49 -10.42 -10.53
C THR A 98 20.26 -9.65 -10.98
N PHE A 99 19.51 -9.05 -10.05
CA PHE A 99 18.21 -8.45 -10.32
C PHE A 99 18.01 -7.13 -9.60
N ILE A 100 17.21 -6.26 -10.21
CA ILE A 100 16.65 -5.05 -9.60
C ILE A 100 15.14 -5.24 -9.53
N PHE A 101 14.58 -5.10 -8.35
CA PHE A 101 13.13 -5.07 -8.15
C PHE A 101 12.62 -3.64 -8.33
N VAL A 102 11.49 -3.48 -9.02
CA VAL A 102 10.74 -2.22 -9.13
C VAL A 102 9.26 -2.51 -8.87
N GLY A 103 8.64 -1.78 -7.96
CA GLY A 103 7.25 -2.05 -7.57
C GLY A 103 6.74 -1.20 -6.42
N LEU A 104 5.81 -1.75 -5.64
CA LEU A 104 5.21 -1.14 -4.46
C LEU A 104 5.52 -1.97 -3.22
N LYS A 105 5.70 -1.32 -2.06
CA LYS A 105 5.80 -2.02 -0.77
C LYS A 105 4.44 -2.57 -0.34
N ASN A 106 3.40 -1.77 -0.55
CA ASN A 106 2.01 -2.07 -0.31
C ASN A 106 1.19 -1.56 -1.49
N SER A 107 0.32 -2.40 -2.04
CA SER A 107 -0.51 -2.04 -3.20
C SER A 107 -1.49 -0.92 -2.88
N ALA A 108 -2.01 -0.82 -1.65
CA ALA A 108 -2.93 0.24 -1.25
C ALA A 108 -2.30 1.64 -1.27
N GLU A 109 -0.96 1.76 -1.14
CA GLU A 109 -0.23 3.04 -1.25
C GLU A 109 -0.36 3.66 -2.65
N LEU A 110 -0.77 2.87 -3.64
CA LEU A 110 -1.05 3.32 -4.98
C LEU A 110 -2.29 4.22 -5.05
N ILE A 111 -3.24 4.11 -4.12
CA ILE A 111 -4.39 5.02 -4.07
C ILE A 111 -3.94 6.29 -3.33
N ARG A 112 -4.07 7.43 -4.01
CA ARG A 112 -3.74 8.76 -3.46
C ARG A 112 -4.92 9.35 -2.71
N GLU A 113 -6.06 9.35 -3.40
CA GLU A 113 -7.31 9.95 -2.96
C GLU A 113 -8.43 9.02 -3.38
N TYR A 114 -9.47 8.87 -2.55
CA TYR A 114 -10.70 8.20 -2.95
C TYR A 114 -11.92 8.87 -2.36
N VAL A 115 -13.07 8.64 -3.00
CA VAL A 115 -14.39 9.05 -2.53
C VAL A 115 -15.43 8.07 -3.04
N LEU A 116 -16.46 7.84 -2.24
CA LEU A 116 -17.46 6.81 -2.50
C LEU A 116 -18.79 7.42 -2.89
N TYR A 117 -19.52 6.68 -3.72
CA TYR A 117 -20.84 7.06 -4.22
C TYR A 117 -21.82 5.95 -3.98
N GLN A 118 -23.04 6.34 -3.64
CA GLN A 118 -24.18 5.45 -3.59
C GLN A 118 -25.31 6.05 -4.41
N ARG A 119 -25.89 5.28 -5.34
CA ARG A 119 -26.98 5.74 -6.22
C ARG A 119 -26.68 7.08 -6.94
N GLY A 120 -25.42 7.28 -7.33
CA GLY A 120 -24.96 8.49 -8.01
C GLY A 120 -24.76 9.71 -7.11
N LYS A 121 -24.97 9.61 -5.80
CA LYS A 121 -24.66 10.67 -4.82
C LYS A 121 -23.37 10.34 -4.08
N THR A 122 -22.57 11.37 -3.81
CA THR A 122 -21.39 11.24 -2.96
C THR A 122 -21.84 10.84 -1.56
N ILE A 123 -21.17 9.87 -0.96
CA ILE A 123 -21.36 9.53 0.45
C ILE A 123 -20.59 10.58 1.24
N ASP A 124 -21.30 11.37 2.05
CA ASP A 124 -20.67 12.39 2.88
C ASP A 124 -19.56 11.74 3.73
N GLY A 125 -18.43 12.42 3.88
CA GLY A 125 -17.33 11.94 4.73
C GLY A 125 -16.43 10.85 4.18
N SER A 126 -16.84 10.21 3.08
CA SER A 126 -16.07 9.15 2.42
C SER A 126 -14.84 9.65 1.66
N LEU A 127 -14.66 10.97 1.55
CA LEU A 127 -13.50 11.56 0.90
C LEU A 127 -12.26 11.34 1.78
N GLN A 128 -11.33 10.55 1.27
CA GLN A 128 -9.98 10.45 1.77
C GLN A 128 -9.03 11.20 0.82
N ASN A 129 -8.34 12.20 1.33
CA ASN A 129 -7.38 13.00 0.57
C ASN A 129 -5.93 12.52 0.71
N ASP A 130 -5.63 11.72 1.74
CA ASP A 130 -4.30 11.19 2.03
C ASP A 130 -4.34 9.69 2.29
N SER A 131 -4.78 8.94 1.26
CA SER A 131 -4.89 7.48 1.33
C SER A 131 -3.51 6.79 1.36
N THR A 132 -2.44 7.51 1.02
CA THR A 132 -1.08 6.98 1.15
C THR A 132 -0.63 6.96 2.61
N ALA A 133 -0.90 8.02 3.39
CA ALA A 133 -0.66 7.96 4.84
C ALA A 133 -1.57 6.93 5.52
N GLU A 134 -2.84 6.85 5.08
CA GLU A 134 -3.80 5.84 5.55
C GLU A 134 -3.23 4.43 5.43
N SER A 135 -2.85 4.06 4.21
CA SER A 135 -2.31 2.73 3.90
C SER A 135 -0.98 2.47 4.59
N PHE A 136 -0.13 3.48 4.80
CA PHE A 136 1.12 3.33 5.55
C PHE A 136 0.85 2.98 7.03
N ILE A 137 -0.06 3.69 7.69
CA ILE A 137 -0.38 3.47 9.11
C ILE A 137 -1.09 2.13 9.30
N TYR A 138 -2.11 1.86 8.49
CA TYR A 138 -2.83 0.59 8.56
C TYR A 138 -1.90 -0.61 8.32
N ASN A 139 -1.01 -0.49 7.33
CA ASN A 139 -0.01 -1.51 7.07
C ASN A 139 1.02 -1.63 8.21
N THR A 140 1.28 -0.59 9.01
CA THR A 140 2.23 -0.69 10.14
C THR A 140 1.69 -1.59 11.25
N ILE A 141 0.39 -1.52 11.53
CA ILE A 141 -0.28 -2.34 12.56
C ILE A 141 -0.70 -3.73 12.04
N LYS A 142 -0.82 -3.91 10.71
CA LYS A 142 -1.23 -5.18 10.12
C LYS A 142 -0.23 -6.31 10.41
N PRO A 143 -0.68 -7.50 10.88
CA PRO A 143 0.21 -8.63 11.16
C PRO A 143 0.97 -9.11 9.93
N LYS A 144 2.23 -9.53 10.14
CA LYS A 144 3.09 -10.04 9.06
C LYS A 144 2.48 -11.25 8.33
N SER A 145 1.77 -12.12 9.04
CA SER A 145 1.08 -13.28 8.47
C SER A 145 0.01 -12.91 7.45
N GLU A 146 -0.66 -11.77 7.62
CA GLU A 146 -1.69 -11.32 6.67
C GLU A 146 -1.07 -10.69 5.42
N LYS A 147 0.13 -10.12 5.54
CA LYS A 147 0.84 -9.46 4.42
C LYS A 147 1.40 -10.45 3.38
N ILE A 148 1.48 -11.74 3.72
CA ILE A 148 2.08 -12.76 2.84
C ILE A 148 1.05 -13.67 2.15
N ASN A 149 -0.24 -13.49 2.44
CA ASN A 149 -1.28 -14.40 1.95
C ASN A 149 -1.69 -14.14 0.50
N ASN A 150 -1.64 -12.88 0.07
CA ASN A 150 -2.20 -12.44 -1.20
C ASN A 150 -1.11 -12.05 -2.20
N ARG A 151 -1.23 -12.56 -3.43
CA ARG A 151 -0.32 -12.20 -4.52
C ARG A 151 -0.56 -10.76 -4.97
N PHE A 152 0.52 -10.07 -5.31
CA PHE A 152 0.56 -8.72 -5.86
C PHE A 152 0.01 -7.64 -4.93
N VAL A 153 -0.05 -7.91 -3.62
CA VAL A 153 -0.50 -6.95 -2.59
C VAL A 153 0.70 -6.32 -1.89
N HIS A 154 1.57 -7.13 -1.28
CA HIS A 154 2.72 -6.63 -0.54
C HIS A 154 4.04 -7.11 -1.14
N SER A 155 5.07 -6.29 -0.96
CA SER A 155 6.47 -6.64 -1.30
C SER A 155 7.32 -6.46 -0.04
N LEU A 156 7.27 -7.43 0.87
CA LEU A 156 8.14 -7.42 2.04
C LEU A 156 9.59 -7.60 1.60
N TYR A 157 10.50 -6.80 2.14
CA TYR A 157 11.92 -6.84 1.75
C TYR A 157 12.52 -8.24 1.87
N GLU A 158 12.13 -8.96 2.92
CA GLU A 158 12.62 -10.33 3.21
C GLU A 158 12.16 -11.37 2.19
N ASN A 159 11.07 -11.09 1.48
CA ASN A 159 10.53 -11.91 0.39
C ASN A 159 11.13 -11.45 -0.95
N VAL A 160 11.22 -10.13 -1.17
CA VAL A 160 11.84 -9.56 -2.38
C VAL A 160 13.30 -10.00 -2.50
N ARG A 161 14.07 -9.97 -1.40
CA ARG A 161 15.46 -10.44 -1.38
C ARG A 161 15.64 -11.93 -1.74
N LYS A 162 14.55 -12.70 -1.77
CA LYS A 162 14.52 -14.14 -2.12
C LYS A 162 13.90 -14.40 -3.50
N ASP A 163 13.60 -13.35 -4.27
CA ASP A 163 12.91 -13.45 -5.56
C ASP A 163 11.57 -14.19 -5.43
N ASP A 164 10.74 -13.70 -4.51
CA ASP A 164 9.37 -14.16 -4.33
C ASP A 164 8.48 -13.59 -5.44
N ILE A 165 7.80 -14.49 -6.18
CA ILE A 165 6.94 -14.17 -7.32
C ILE A 165 5.59 -13.56 -6.94
N SER A 166 5.22 -13.57 -5.66
CA SER A 166 3.97 -13.00 -5.16
C SER A 166 4.06 -11.50 -4.88
N CYS A 167 5.23 -10.89 -5.03
CA CYS A 167 5.45 -9.48 -4.72
C CYS A 167 4.67 -8.54 -5.68
N CYS A 168 4.32 -7.36 -5.18
CA CYS A 168 3.67 -6.29 -5.94
C CYS A 168 4.70 -5.51 -6.78
N GLY A 169 5.20 -6.11 -7.87
CA GLY A 169 6.19 -5.48 -8.73
C GLY A 169 6.80 -6.41 -9.78
N ARG A 170 7.90 -5.97 -10.37
CA ARG A 170 8.66 -6.70 -11.40
C ARG A 170 10.13 -6.77 -11.02
N TYR A 171 10.72 -7.96 -11.20
CA TYR A 171 12.16 -8.16 -11.17
C TYR A 171 12.75 -7.97 -12.57
N LEU A 172 13.74 -7.10 -12.69
CA LEU A 172 14.49 -6.85 -13.91
C LEU A 172 15.87 -7.47 -13.74
N SER A 173 16.18 -8.48 -14.55
CA SER A 173 17.54 -9.05 -14.53
C SER A 173 18.53 -8.04 -15.10
N ILE A 174 19.77 -8.04 -14.60
CA ILE A 174 20.84 -7.22 -15.18
C ILE A 174 21.08 -7.60 -16.65
N ASN A 175 20.85 -8.86 -17.02
CA ASN A 175 20.87 -9.29 -18.42
C ASN A 175 19.83 -8.55 -19.29
N GLU A 176 18.57 -8.53 -18.85
CA GLU A 176 17.48 -7.81 -19.53
C GLU A 176 17.78 -6.31 -19.64
N ILE A 177 18.26 -5.72 -18.55
CA ILE A 177 18.67 -4.31 -18.52
C ILE A 177 19.78 -4.08 -19.55
N SER A 178 20.89 -4.79 -19.43
CA SER A 178 22.06 -4.63 -20.31
C SER A 178 21.69 -4.73 -21.79
N ASN A 179 20.85 -5.70 -22.17
CA ASN A 179 20.43 -5.91 -23.56
C ASN A 179 19.59 -4.76 -24.10
N VAL A 180 18.63 -4.24 -23.32
CA VAL A 180 17.80 -3.09 -23.72
C VAL A 180 18.62 -1.80 -23.76
N LEU A 181 19.58 -1.63 -22.84
CA LEU A 181 20.40 -0.44 -22.75
C LEU A 181 21.55 -0.41 -23.79
N ALA A 182 21.98 -1.56 -24.31
CA ALA A 182 23.02 -1.65 -25.33
C ALA A 182 22.66 -0.87 -26.62
N LEU A 183 21.37 -0.82 -26.95
CA LEU A 183 20.85 -0.12 -28.13
C LEU A 183 20.64 1.39 -27.92
N GLN A 184 20.84 1.88 -26.69
CA GLN A 184 20.57 3.27 -26.33
C GLN A 184 21.86 4.07 -26.17
N SER A 185 21.90 5.23 -26.81
CA SER A 185 23.08 6.11 -26.88
C SER A 185 23.07 7.26 -25.88
N ALA A 186 21.93 7.58 -25.27
CA ALA A 186 21.78 8.73 -24.38
C ALA A 186 21.05 8.37 -23.07
N ILE A 187 21.51 9.00 -21.98
CA ILE A 187 20.90 8.97 -20.65
C ILE A 187 19.69 9.94 -20.64
N PRO A 188 18.60 9.63 -19.90
CA PRO A 188 18.37 8.41 -19.14
C PRO A 188 18.01 7.21 -20.01
N TYR A 189 18.54 6.04 -19.66
CA TYR A 189 18.27 4.79 -20.34
C TYR A 189 16.90 4.23 -19.95
N VAL A 190 16.12 3.78 -20.93
CA VAL A 190 14.70 3.51 -20.75
C VAL A 190 14.39 2.03 -20.91
N ILE A 191 13.65 1.46 -19.96
CA ILE A 191 13.13 0.09 -20.03
C ILE A 191 11.62 0.13 -19.82
N PRO A 192 10.81 -0.35 -20.78
CA PRO A 192 9.39 -0.52 -20.57
C PRO A 192 9.15 -1.69 -19.61
N VAL A 193 8.38 -1.45 -18.56
CA VAL A 193 8.06 -2.41 -17.50
C VAL A 193 6.55 -2.47 -17.34
N ASN A 194 6.04 -3.68 -17.11
CA ASN A 194 4.66 -3.90 -16.69
C ASN A 194 4.58 -4.85 -15.50
N PHE A 195 3.55 -4.68 -14.69
CA PHE A 195 3.21 -5.59 -13.59
C PHE A 195 1.78 -5.37 -13.12
N THR A 196 1.25 -6.40 -12.47
CA THR A 196 -0.07 -6.43 -11.85
C THR A 196 0.01 -5.89 -10.42
N VAL A 197 -1.00 -5.13 -10.02
CA VAL A 197 -1.22 -4.69 -8.64
C VAL A 197 -2.60 -5.18 -8.19
N SER A 198 -2.66 -5.78 -7.01
CA SER A 198 -3.91 -6.22 -6.39
C SER A 198 -4.15 -5.43 -5.10
N ILE A 199 -5.26 -4.71 -4.99
CA ILE A 199 -5.63 -3.91 -3.81
C ILE A 199 -6.89 -4.52 -3.19
N PRO A 200 -6.76 -5.30 -2.10
CA PRO A 200 -7.90 -5.73 -1.29
C PRO A 200 -8.70 -4.52 -0.81
N LEU A 201 -10.03 -4.58 -0.83
CA LEU A 201 -10.84 -3.44 -0.38
C LEU A 201 -10.70 -3.23 1.13
N ASP A 202 -10.57 -4.30 1.91
CA ASP A 202 -10.34 -4.29 3.37
C ASP A 202 -8.96 -3.72 3.78
N ASP A 203 -8.07 -3.44 2.80
CA ASP A 203 -6.85 -2.66 3.01
C ASP A 203 -7.07 -1.14 3.03
N LEU A 204 -8.29 -0.68 2.70
CA LEU A 204 -8.72 0.70 2.89
C LEU A 204 -9.51 0.80 4.20
N LEU A 205 -9.15 1.75 5.07
CA LEU A 205 -9.73 1.87 6.42
C LEU A 205 -11.25 2.07 6.40
N ILE A 206 -11.77 2.69 5.35
CA ILE A 206 -13.21 2.87 5.18
C ILE A 206 -13.94 1.54 5.01
N PHE A 207 -13.29 0.49 4.51
CA PHE A 207 -13.86 -0.83 4.27
C PHE A 207 -13.37 -1.90 5.26
N SER A 208 -12.50 -1.57 6.21
CA SER A 208 -11.81 -2.55 7.07
C SER A 208 -12.74 -3.46 7.87
N ALA A 209 -13.90 -2.96 8.29
CA ALA A 209 -14.94 -3.75 8.97
C ALA A 209 -16.16 -4.06 8.08
N PHE A 210 -16.08 -3.76 6.78
CA PHE A 210 -17.18 -3.92 5.84
C PHE A 210 -17.16 -5.33 5.24
N SER A 211 -17.96 -6.21 5.82
CA SER A 211 -18.08 -7.59 5.36
C SER A 211 -19.00 -7.71 4.15
N GLU A 212 -20.26 -7.34 4.31
CA GLU A 212 -21.33 -7.60 3.34
C GLU A 212 -22.14 -6.34 3.02
N TYR A 213 -22.28 -6.01 1.74
CA TYR A 213 -23.05 -4.87 1.25
C TYR A 213 -24.31 -5.35 0.50
N PRO A 214 -25.53 -5.07 1.01
CA PRO A 214 -26.77 -5.46 0.35
C PRO A 214 -27.14 -4.57 -0.83
N ASN A 215 -26.63 -4.90 -2.03
CA ASN A 215 -26.91 -4.18 -3.28
C ASN A 215 -28.41 -3.95 -3.50
N SER A 216 -29.23 -4.98 -3.28
CA SER A 216 -30.68 -4.91 -3.51
C SER A 216 -31.43 -3.94 -2.58
N LEU A 217 -30.88 -3.61 -1.41
CA LEU A 217 -31.48 -2.70 -0.44
C LEU A 217 -30.99 -1.28 -0.65
N PHE A 218 -29.69 -1.13 -0.84
CA PHE A 218 -29.02 0.17 -0.78
C PHE A 218 -28.60 0.70 -2.16
N GLY A 219 -28.71 -0.12 -3.20
CA GLY A 219 -28.38 0.21 -4.58
C GLY A 219 -26.89 0.16 -4.84
N ASP A 220 -26.48 0.69 -5.99
CA ASP A 220 -25.09 0.57 -6.42
C ASP A 220 -24.12 1.38 -5.56
N LEU A 221 -23.01 0.76 -5.21
CA LEU A 221 -21.86 1.37 -4.55
C LEU A 221 -20.75 1.55 -5.59
N LYS A 222 -20.17 2.76 -5.67
CA LYS A 222 -19.05 3.05 -6.55
C LYS A 222 -17.94 3.73 -5.80
N MET A 223 -16.72 3.55 -6.30
CA MET A 223 -15.56 4.27 -5.83
C MET A 223 -14.96 5.09 -6.96
N ARG A 224 -14.59 6.31 -6.62
CA ARG A 224 -13.75 7.16 -7.45
C ARG A 224 -12.42 7.33 -6.76
N PHE A 225 -11.33 7.07 -7.46
CA PHE A 225 -9.99 7.22 -6.89
C PHE A 225 -8.97 7.80 -7.87
N LYS A 226 -7.89 8.34 -7.32
CA LYS A 226 -6.69 8.79 -8.06
C LYS A 226 -5.50 7.95 -7.64
N ILE A 227 -4.54 7.81 -8.55
CA ILE A 227 -3.34 7.02 -8.33
C ILE A 227 -2.15 7.87 -7.88
N ASN A 228 -1.30 7.29 -7.03
CA ASN A 228 -0.09 7.91 -6.50
C ASN A 228 1.15 7.36 -7.25
N PRO A 229 1.77 8.11 -8.17
CA PRO A 229 2.99 7.68 -8.83
C PRO A 229 4.21 7.74 -7.90
N SER A 230 4.12 8.46 -6.78
CA SER A 230 5.22 8.62 -5.83
C SER A 230 5.37 7.45 -4.86
N ALA A 231 4.49 6.45 -4.93
CA ALA A 231 4.53 5.26 -4.09
C ALA A 231 5.54 4.22 -4.57
N PHE A 232 6.02 4.30 -5.81
CA PHE A 232 6.93 3.30 -6.36
C PHE A 232 8.31 3.32 -5.68
N VAL A 233 8.85 2.13 -5.49
CA VAL A 233 10.17 1.87 -4.91
C VAL A 233 10.98 0.93 -5.80
N PHE A 234 12.28 0.90 -5.57
CA PHE A 234 13.18 -0.09 -6.14
C PHE A 234 14.18 -0.60 -5.10
N CYS A 235 14.77 -1.76 -5.35
CA CYS A 235 15.96 -2.22 -4.64
C CYS A 235 16.75 -3.20 -5.50
N GLN A 236 18.06 -3.29 -5.29
CA GLN A 236 18.83 -4.40 -5.83
C GLN A 236 18.58 -5.63 -4.96
N VAL A 237 18.26 -6.75 -5.60
CA VAL A 237 18.01 -8.01 -4.90
C VAL A 237 19.34 -8.65 -4.54
N ASP A 238 19.39 -9.32 -3.38
CA ASP A 238 20.61 -9.93 -2.86
C ASP A 238 21.28 -10.85 -3.91
N PRO A 239 22.45 -10.44 -4.46
CA PRO A 239 23.09 -11.17 -5.54
C PRO A 239 23.61 -12.53 -5.09
N ILE A 240 23.92 -12.72 -3.80
CA ILE A 240 24.36 -14.01 -3.27
C ILE A 240 23.22 -15.02 -3.37
N ILE A 241 22.04 -14.63 -2.88
CA ILE A 241 20.86 -15.50 -2.86
C ILE A 241 20.44 -15.84 -4.29
N LEU A 242 20.46 -14.85 -5.19
CA LEU A 242 19.98 -15.06 -6.55
C LEU A 242 20.98 -15.75 -7.47
N ILE A 243 22.28 -15.50 -7.34
CA ILE A 243 23.29 -16.28 -8.07
C ILE A 243 23.28 -17.74 -7.58
N ALA A 244 23.04 -17.98 -6.29
CA ALA A 244 22.92 -19.34 -5.77
C ALA A 244 21.68 -20.04 -6.34
N LYS A 245 20.53 -19.34 -6.35
CA LYS A 245 19.29 -19.84 -6.96
C LYS A 245 19.46 -20.11 -8.45
N TYR A 246 20.09 -19.19 -9.19
CA TYR A 246 20.40 -19.33 -10.61
C TYR A 246 21.30 -20.54 -10.88
N TYR A 247 22.35 -20.73 -10.08
CA TYR A 247 23.24 -21.88 -10.17
C TYR A 247 22.51 -23.21 -9.96
N ILE A 248 21.64 -23.29 -8.94
CA ILE A 248 20.86 -24.50 -8.65
C ILE A 248 19.91 -24.83 -9.80
N ILE A 249 19.19 -23.83 -10.30
CA ILE A 249 18.18 -24.03 -11.36
C ILE A 249 18.85 -24.42 -12.68
N ASN A 250 19.98 -23.80 -13.04
CA ASN A 250 20.63 -23.98 -14.34
C ASN A 250 21.86 -24.90 -14.29
N LYS A 251 21.98 -25.72 -13.24
CA LYS A 251 23.19 -26.51 -12.99
C LYS A 251 23.60 -27.37 -14.19
N ASP A 252 22.66 -28.08 -14.78
CA ASP A 252 22.94 -29.01 -15.90
C ASP A 252 23.32 -28.27 -17.20
N GLU A 253 22.70 -27.12 -17.45
CA GLU A 253 23.05 -26.24 -18.57
C GLU A 253 24.43 -25.60 -18.37
N LEU A 254 24.75 -25.17 -17.14
CA LEU A 254 26.05 -24.61 -16.81
C LEU A 254 27.17 -25.66 -16.89
N LEU A 255 26.87 -26.92 -16.54
CA LEU A 255 27.81 -28.04 -16.71
C LEU A 255 28.05 -28.40 -18.18
N SER A 256 27.07 -28.18 -19.07
CA SER A 256 27.19 -28.49 -20.50
C SER A 256 27.70 -27.33 -21.35
N SER A 257 27.52 -26.07 -20.93
CA SER A 257 27.90 -24.86 -21.69
C SER A 257 29.35 -24.38 -21.50
N GLY A 258 30.18 -25.14 -20.78
CA GLY A 258 31.62 -24.92 -20.62
C GLY A 258 32.05 -24.59 -19.17
N GLN A 259 33.26 -25.01 -18.78
CA GLN A 259 33.76 -24.90 -17.39
C GLN A 259 33.94 -23.45 -16.90
N ASP A 260 34.05 -22.46 -17.80
CA ASP A 260 34.45 -21.11 -17.42
C ASP A 260 33.34 -20.33 -16.72
N LYS A 261 32.06 -20.50 -17.09
CA LYS A 261 30.94 -19.90 -16.35
C LYS A 261 30.84 -20.44 -14.93
N LEU A 262 31.05 -21.74 -14.76
CA LEU A 262 31.07 -22.40 -13.46
C LEU A 262 32.21 -21.92 -12.57
N LYS A 263 33.43 -21.78 -13.14
CA LYS A 263 34.58 -21.21 -12.42
C LYS A 263 34.33 -19.78 -11.99
N ASP A 264 33.70 -18.97 -12.83
CA ASP A 264 33.35 -17.59 -12.49
C ASP A 264 32.30 -17.54 -11.36
N ILE A 265 31.29 -18.43 -11.36
CA ILE A 265 30.32 -18.53 -10.26
C ILE A 265 30.98 -19.02 -8.96
N ASP A 266 31.87 -20.01 -9.03
CA ASP A 266 32.63 -20.48 -7.85
C ASP A 266 33.53 -19.36 -7.30
N LEU A 267 34.18 -18.60 -8.17
CA LEU A 267 34.96 -17.41 -7.81
C LEU A 267 34.10 -16.36 -7.10
N PHE A 268 32.87 -16.14 -7.58
CA PHE A 268 31.94 -15.22 -6.95
C PHE A 268 31.71 -15.60 -5.49
N PHE A 269 31.36 -16.86 -5.19
CA PHE A 269 31.09 -17.27 -3.80
C PHE A 269 32.33 -17.29 -2.91
N ARG A 270 33.50 -17.61 -3.45
CA ARG A 270 34.76 -17.63 -2.67
C ARG A 270 35.22 -16.24 -2.27
N ASN A 271 35.07 -15.27 -3.18
CA ASN A 271 35.64 -13.94 -3.03
C ASN A 271 34.58 -12.87 -2.72
N TRP A 272 33.30 -13.25 -2.61
CA TRP A 272 32.27 -12.33 -2.14
C TRP A 272 32.58 -11.89 -0.71
N SER A 273 32.68 -10.58 -0.50
CA SER A 273 32.97 -9.99 0.80
C SER A 273 31.78 -9.21 1.33
N LEU A 274 31.52 -9.31 2.65
CA LEU A 274 30.58 -8.45 3.36
C LEU A 274 31.01 -6.97 3.36
N THR A 275 32.24 -6.66 2.95
CA THR A 275 32.71 -5.28 2.75
C THR A 275 32.09 -4.61 1.53
N PHE A 276 31.46 -5.34 0.61
CA PHE A 276 30.67 -4.74 -0.46
C PHE A 276 29.41 -4.13 0.13
N GLN A 277 29.48 -2.84 0.45
CA GLN A 277 28.37 -2.07 0.97
C GLN A 277 27.53 -1.57 -0.21
N TYR A 278 26.32 -2.10 -0.35
CA TYR A 278 25.29 -1.59 -1.26
C TYR A 278 23.99 -1.39 -0.48
N THR A 279 23.05 -0.67 -1.08
CA THR A 279 21.78 -0.35 -0.43
C THR A 279 20.89 -1.58 -0.34
N ASN A 280 20.82 -2.16 0.87
CA ASN A 280 20.08 -3.39 1.16
C ASN A 280 18.66 -3.09 1.71
N MET A 281 18.00 -2.11 1.10
CA MET A 281 16.65 -1.67 1.47
C MET A 281 15.91 -1.11 0.25
N PHE A 282 14.60 -0.92 0.38
CA PHE A 282 13.83 -0.19 -0.63
C PHE A 282 14.25 1.28 -0.68
N THR A 283 14.48 1.75 -1.90
CA THR A 283 14.70 3.16 -2.21
C THR A 283 13.50 3.69 -2.97
N LYS A 284 13.02 4.87 -2.59
CA LYS A 284 11.93 5.55 -3.32
C LYS A 284 12.41 5.92 -4.72
N ILE A 285 11.57 5.74 -5.72
CA ILE A 285 11.95 6.15 -7.08
C ILE A 285 12.23 7.66 -7.12
N GLY A 286 13.32 8.05 -7.82
CA GLY A 286 13.82 9.42 -7.91
C GLY A 286 14.87 9.75 -6.84
N CYS A 287 15.07 8.88 -5.86
CA CYS A 287 16.17 8.96 -4.90
C CYS A 287 17.39 8.16 -5.39
N THR A 288 18.57 8.56 -4.93
CA THR A 288 19.82 7.86 -5.19
C THR A 288 19.96 6.64 -4.26
N ALA A 289 20.45 5.53 -4.80
CA ALA A 289 20.88 4.37 -4.03
C ALA A 289 22.24 3.87 -4.52
N ASP A 290 23.07 3.41 -3.61
CA ASP A 290 24.29 2.68 -3.94
C ASP A 290 23.94 1.28 -4.43
N LEU A 291 24.15 1.03 -5.72
CA LEU A 291 23.90 -0.25 -6.37
C LEU A 291 25.20 -0.86 -6.88
N ILE A 292 25.28 -2.18 -6.89
CA ILE A 292 26.32 -2.92 -7.60
C ILE A 292 26.06 -2.74 -9.10
N THR A 293 27.00 -2.09 -9.79
CA THR A 293 26.88 -1.76 -11.22
C THR A 293 27.86 -2.54 -12.10
N GLU A 294 28.79 -3.24 -11.47
CA GLU A 294 29.78 -4.08 -12.14
C GLU A 294 30.12 -5.27 -11.26
N VAL A 295 30.15 -6.45 -11.87
CA VAL A 295 30.74 -7.67 -11.28
C VAL A 295 31.50 -8.37 -12.39
N ARG A 296 32.82 -8.46 -12.28
CA ARG A 296 33.67 -9.15 -13.27
C ARG A 296 34.74 -10.00 -12.60
N ALA A 297 35.14 -11.05 -13.29
CA ALA A 297 36.32 -11.84 -12.94
C ALA A 297 37.53 -11.31 -13.71
N GLU A 298 38.50 -10.72 -13.02
CA GLU A 298 39.69 -10.08 -13.61
C GLU A 298 40.95 -10.92 -13.33
N GLU A 299 41.79 -11.14 -14.35
CA GLU A 299 43.03 -11.91 -14.20
C GLU A 299 44.07 -11.12 -13.38
N LEU A 300 44.51 -11.70 -12.26
CA LEU A 300 45.56 -11.15 -11.40
C LEU A 300 46.96 -11.54 -11.85
N THR A 301 47.11 -12.70 -12.48
CA THR A 301 48.41 -13.25 -12.88
C THR A 301 48.34 -13.96 -14.23
N PRO A 302 49.45 -14.00 -15.00
CA PRO A 302 49.54 -14.77 -16.25
C PRO A 302 49.29 -16.29 -16.10
N SER A 303 49.28 -16.80 -14.87
CA SER A 303 48.94 -18.19 -14.55
C SER A 303 47.42 -18.48 -14.53
N GLY A 304 46.58 -17.48 -14.83
CA GLY A 304 45.12 -17.63 -14.92
C GLY A 304 44.37 -17.49 -13.60
N LEU A 305 45.02 -16.99 -12.53
CA LEU A 305 44.33 -16.68 -11.28
C LEU A 305 43.44 -15.45 -11.47
N LYS A 306 42.14 -15.59 -11.21
CA LYS A 306 41.18 -14.47 -11.29
C LYS A 306 40.82 -13.94 -9.91
N ASN A 307 40.52 -12.64 -9.81
CA ASN A 307 39.84 -12.04 -8.68
C ASN A 307 38.43 -11.59 -9.06
N LEU A 308 37.55 -11.49 -8.05
CA LEU A 308 36.26 -10.85 -8.22
C LEU A 308 36.43 -9.35 -8.01
N VAL A 309 36.08 -8.57 -9.04
CA VAL A 309 35.97 -7.11 -8.96
C VAL A 309 34.49 -6.76 -8.95
N CYS A 310 34.09 -5.95 -7.97
CA CYS A 310 32.73 -5.47 -7.77
C CYS A 310 32.78 -3.96 -7.58
N ASP A 311 32.02 -3.21 -8.38
CA ASP A 311 31.94 -1.75 -8.29
C ASP A 311 30.54 -1.33 -7.85
N VAL A 312 30.49 -0.45 -6.85
CA VAL A 312 29.26 0.11 -6.31
C VAL A 312 29.21 1.59 -6.65
N LYS A 313 28.09 2.02 -7.24
CA LYS A 313 27.89 3.42 -7.61
C LYS A 313 26.55 3.93 -7.12
N PRO A 314 26.46 5.24 -6.81
CA PRO A 314 25.18 5.90 -6.68
C PRO A 314 24.44 5.86 -8.02
N VAL A 315 23.22 5.34 -8.01
CA VAL A 315 22.33 5.24 -9.17
C VAL A 315 20.99 5.85 -8.81
N ILE A 316 20.44 6.66 -9.72
CA ILE A 316 19.07 7.16 -9.66
C ILE A 316 18.23 6.37 -10.65
N ILE A 317 17.31 5.58 -10.12
CA ILE A 317 16.22 5.04 -10.91
C ILE A 317 15.07 6.03 -10.85
N SER A 318 14.54 6.42 -12.01
CA SER A 318 13.34 7.23 -12.15
C SER A 318 12.30 6.50 -12.99
N VAL A 319 11.08 7.03 -13.06
CA VAL A 319 9.99 6.43 -13.82
C VAL A 319 9.24 7.52 -14.61
N ARG A 320 8.72 7.18 -15.79
CA ARG A 320 7.89 8.07 -16.64
C ARG A 320 6.87 7.29 -17.45
N ASN A 321 6.00 8.00 -18.18
CA ASN A 321 5.04 7.43 -19.14
C ASN A 321 4.23 6.27 -18.56
N TYR A 322 3.83 6.39 -17.31
CA TYR A 322 3.02 5.37 -16.69
C TYR A 322 1.54 5.53 -16.97
N VAL A 323 0.97 4.39 -17.28
CA VAL A 323 -0.36 4.21 -17.81
C VAL A 323 -0.93 2.99 -17.13
N ILE A 324 -2.16 3.12 -16.63
CA ILE A 324 -2.94 1.94 -16.26
C ILE A 324 -3.57 1.41 -17.54
N GLU A 325 -3.17 0.21 -17.95
CA GLU A 325 -3.72 -0.43 -19.15
C GLU A 325 -5.10 -1.01 -18.88
N THR A 326 -5.28 -1.59 -17.69
CA THR A 326 -6.54 -2.22 -17.27
C THR A 326 -6.78 -1.99 -15.77
N VAL A 327 -8.03 -1.67 -15.42
CA VAL A 327 -8.53 -1.74 -14.03
C VAL A 327 -9.73 -2.67 -14.02
N VAL A 328 -9.78 -3.57 -13.04
CA VAL A 328 -10.93 -4.45 -12.79
C VAL A 328 -11.24 -4.44 -11.29
N ALA A 329 -12.49 -4.21 -10.92
CA ALA A 329 -12.97 -4.50 -9.58
C ALA A 329 -13.49 -5.95 -9.59
N ASN A 330 -12.82 -6.82 -8.85
CA ASN A 330 -13.22 -8.21 -8.68
C ASN A 330 -14.14 -8.29 -7.47
N MET A 331 -15.43 -8.19 -7.74
CA MET A 331 -16.45 -8.16 -6.70
C MET A 331 -16.92 -9.56 -6.41
N SER A 332 -16.70 -10.00 -5.18
CA SER A 332 -17.22 -11.24 -4.63
C SER A 332 -18.67 -11.02 -4.19
N GLY A 333 -19.56 -11.98 -4.44
CA GLY A 333 -20.95 -11.85 -4.03
C GLY A 333 -21.79 -13.09 -4.27
N TYR A 334 -23.02 -13.04 -3.80
CA TYR A 334 -23.97 -14.15 -3.88
C TYR A 334 -25.42 -13.68 -3.94
N LYS A 335 -26.31 -14.62 -4.31
CA LYS A 335 -27.75 -14.45 -4.26
C LYS A 335 -28.33 -15.09 -2.98
N VAL A 336 -29.51 -14.63 -2.62
CA VAL A 336 -30.19 -14.98 -1.38
C VAL A 336 -31.64 -15.29 -1.70
N SER A 337 -32.25 -16.17 -0.91
CA SER A 337 -33.65 -16.54 -1.14
C SER A 337 -34.56 -15.34 -0.93
N GLU A 338 -35.66 -15.25 -1.67
CA GLU A 338 -36.62 -14.15 -1.55
C GLU A 338 -37.19 -14.06 -0.12
N THR A 339 -37.35 -15.20 0.56
CA THR A 339 -37.75 -15.26 1.97
C THR A 339 -36.73 -14.59 2.90
N CYS A 340 -35.43 -14.86 2.71
CA CYS A 340 -34.35 -14.23 3.47
C CYS A 340 -34.31 -12.72 3.18
N LEU A 341 -34.34 -12.34 1.90
CA LEU A 341 -34.30 -10.95 1.48
C LEU A 341 -35.46 -10.14 2.07
N ASN A 342 -36.67 -10.69 2.08
CA ASN A 342 -37.84 -10.01 2.65
C ASN A 342 -37.76 -9.83 4.16
N ARG A 343 -37.17 -10.79 4.89
CA ARG A 343 -36.90 -10.61 6.33
C ARG A 343 -35.91 -9.48 6.59
N VAL A 344 -34.83 -9.41 5.81
CA VAL A 344 -33.83 -8.36 5.94
C VAL A 344 -34.41 -6.99 5.53
N ARG A 345 -35.24 -6.92 4.47
CA ARG A 345 -36.00 -5.71 4.10
C ARG A 345 -36.88 -5.23 5.26
N GLN A 346 -37.64 -6.12 5.88
CA GLN A 346 -38.49 -5.79 7.02
C GLN A 346 -37.67 -5.28 8.22
N PHE A 347 -36.51 -5.89 8.47
CA PHE A 347 -35.62 -5.48 9.56
C PHE A 347 -35.10 -4.05 9.36
N TYR A 348 -34.65 -3.71 8.15
CA TYR A 348 -34.11 -2.38 7.82
C TYR A 348 -35.14 -1.35 7.38
N GLN A 349 -36.42 -1.72 7.28
CA GLN A 349 -37.47 -0.78 6.86
C GLN A 349 -37.55 0.45 7.78
N ASN A 350 -37.37 0.24 9.10
CA ASN A 350 -37.42 1.27 10.13
C ASN A 350 -36.12 1.37 10.94
N ARG A 351 -35.03 0.75 10.46
CA ARG A 351 -33.74 0.72 11.14
C ARG A 351 -32.64 1.01 10.14
N PRO A 352 -31.66 1.85 10.47
CA PRO A 352 -30.49 1.99 9.61
C PRO A 352 -29.62 0.72 9.67
N TYR A 353 -28.91 0.46 8.57
CA TYR A 353 -27.81 -0.49 8.52
C TYR A 353 -26.50 0.24 8.81
N ALA A 354 -25.83 -0.15 9.90
CA ALA A 354 -24.59 0.46 10.35
C ALA A 354 -23.40 -0.50 10.21
N VAL A 355 -22.24 0.03 9.81
CA VAL A 355 -20.97 -0.72 9.72
C VAL A 355 -19.86 0.15 10.28
N SER A 356 -19.02 -0.36 11.17
CA SER A 356 -17.87 0.43 11.65
C SER A 356 -16.90 0.75 10.51
N ALA A 357 -16.16 1.84 10.63
CA ALA A 357 -15.15 2.27 9.67
C ALA A 357 -14.10 3.12 10.39
N GLN A 358 -12.99 3.42 9.71
CA GLN A 358 -11.99 4.34 10.23
C GLN A 358 -11.57 5.33 9.15
N ARG A 359 -11.11 6.51 9.59
CA ARG A 359 -10.57 7.54 8.71
C ARG A 359 -9.34 8.17 9.33
N ILE A 360 -8.36 8.47 8.51
CA ILE A 360 -7.18 9.24 8.91
C ILE A 360 -7.36 10.74 8.62
N GLU A 361 -6.81 11.57 9.50
CA GLU A 361 -6.52 12.97 9.25
C GLU A 361 -5.03 13.25 9.50
N SER A 362 -4.36 13.84 8.51
CA SER A 362 -2.95 14.23 8.58
C SER A 362 -2.82 15.74 8.80
N GLN A 363 -2.04 16.15 9.79
CA GLN A 363 -1.78 17.55 10.10
C GLN A 363 -0.27 17.78 10.20
N VAL A 364 0.22 18.79 9.48
CA VAL A 364 1.64 19.15 9.49
C VAL A 364 1.89 20.11 10.64
N PHE A 365 2.92 19.83 11.45
CA PHE A 365 3.34 20.76 12.48
C PHE A 365 3.98 22.02 11.84
N PRO A 366 3.81 23.20 12.44
CA PRO A 366 4.21 24.47 11.81
C PRO A 366 5.73 24.70 11.75
N SER A 367 6.51 24.01 12.58
CA SER A 367 7.97 24.17 12.67
C SER A 367 8.67 22.91 12.20
N ALA A 368 9.67 23.09 11.33
CA ALA A 368 10.62 22.05 10.95
C ALA A 368 11.69 21.85 12.04
N ASP A 369 12.52 20.83 11.84
CA ASP A 369 13.60 20.46 12.75
C ASP A 369 14.66 21.57 12.82
N SER A 370 15.20 21.79 14.02
CA SER A 370 16.29 22.75 14.27
C SER A 370 17.54 22.04 14.76
N SER A 371 18.68 22.74 14.77
CA SER A 371 19.95 22.23 15.31
C SER A 371 19.90 21.95 16.82
N ALA A 372 18.82 22.34 17.50
CA ALA A 372 18.56 22.05 18.91
C ALA A 372 17.52 20.92 19.10
N GLY A 373 17.13 20.23 18.04
CA GLY A 373 16.03 19.26 18.02
C GLY A 373 14.70 19.88 17.59
N ILE A 374 13.62 19.16 17.90
CA ILE A 374 12.24 19.48 17.51
C ILE A 374 11.47 19.84 18.78
N LYS A 375 10.87 21.03 18.79
CA LYS A 375 9.85 21.38 19.78
C LYS A 375 8.76 22.18 19.07
N THR A 376 7.64 21.53 18.81
CA THR A 376 6.53 22.13 18.08
C THR A 376 5.21 21.75 18.72
N THR A 377 4.24 22.65 18.65
CA THR A 377 2.93 22.48 19.29
C THR A 377 1.84 22.77 18.28
N GLN A 378 0.78 21.97 18.30
CA GLN A 378 -0.39 22.19 17.49
C GLN A 378 -1.65 21.94 18.31
N ASN A 379 -2.66 22.80 18.11
CA ASN A 379 -3.96 22.66 18.74
C ASN A 379 -4.85 21.86 17.81
N ILE A 380 -5.26 20.67 18.25
CA ILE A 380 -5.99 19.73 17.43
C ILE A 380 -7.23 19.27 18.20
N PRO A 381 -8.44 19.38 17.61
CA PRO A 381 -9.60 18.72 18.17
C PRO A 381 -9.44 17.21 17.98
N LEU A 382 -9.41 16.47 19.08
CA LEU A 382 -9.37 15.00 19.05
C LEU A 382 -10.78 14.49 19.29
N CYS A 383 -11.42 13.92 18.27
CA CYS A 383 -12.78 13.41 18.37
C CYS A 383 -12.78 11.93 17.98
N HIS A 384 -13.05 11.05 18.93
CA HIS A 384 -13.09 9.59 18.74
C HIS A 384 -11.81 9.02 18.11
N VAL A 385 -10.64 9.47 18.56
CA VAL A 385 -9.35 9.03 18.04
C VAL A 385 -8.99 7.66 18.63
N THR A 386 -8.70 6.68 17.78
CA THR A 386 -8.26 5.34 18.18
C THR A 386 -6.79 5.08 17.99
N ASP A 387 -6.13 5.80 17.10
CA ASP A 387 -4.70 5.66 16.89
C ASP A 387 -4.06 6.99 16.49
N ILE A 388 -2.81 7.20 16.92
CA ILE A 388 -1.95 8.28 16.45
C ILE A 388 -0.65 7.69 15.89
N ASN A 389 -0.36 8.02 14.63
CA ASN A 389 0.86 7.65 13.89
C ASN A 389 1.18 6.14 13.83
N GLY A 390 0.20 5.26 14.03
CA GLY A 390 0.38 3.80 14.04
C GLY A 390 1.17 3.28 15.25
N ALA A 391 1.37 4.12 16.28
CA ALA A 391 2.25 3.84 17.40
C ALA A 391 1.57 4.04 18.76
N LEU A 392 0.64 4.98 18.87
CA LEU A 392 -0.10 5.27 20.09
C LEU A 392 -1.56 4.89 19.88
N THR A 393 -1.98 3.79 20.50
CA THR A 393 -3.37 3.33 20.46
C THR A 393 -4.16 3.89 21.63
N PHE A 394 -5.39 4.29 21.36
CA PHE A 394 -6.34 4.87 22.31
C PHE A 394 -7.66 4.12 22.22
N ASP A 395 -8.38 4.06 23.35
CA ASP A 395 -9.76 3.56 23.41
C ASP A 395 -10.72 4.75 23.26
N GLY A 396 -10.79 5.32 22.05
CA GLY A 396 -11.68 6.45 21.71
C GLY A 396 -11.37 7.75 22.46
N LEU A 397 -10.18 8.32 22.25
CA LEU A 397 -9.79 9.61 22.82
C LEU A 397 -10.68 10.73 22.25
N ASP A 398 -11.45 11.37 23.13
CA ASP A 398 -12.41 12.41 22.77
C ASP A 398 -12.28 13.65 23.67
N SER A 399 -11.96 14.77 23.03
CA SER A 399 -11.85 16.11 23.58
C SER A 399 -13.16 16.89 23.54
N LYS A 400 -14.24 16.31 23.02
CA LYS A 400 -15.56 16.92 22.86
C LYS A 400 -15.51 18.21 22.04
N ASN A 401 -14.84 18.15 20.90
CA ASN A 401 -14.59 19.29 20.01
C ASN A 401 -13.78 20.44 20.67
N GLN A 402 -13.10 20.20 21.80
CA GLN A 402 -12.18 21.17 22.38
C GLN A 402 -10.78 20.98 21.81
N ASN A 403 -10.11 22.09 21.48
CA ASN A 403 -8.73 22.03 21.03
C ASN A 403 -7.84 21.47 22.14
N THR A 404 -7.18 20.35 21.85
CA THR A 404 -6.16 19.76 22.70
C THR A 404 -4.79 20.18 22.19
N LEU A 405 -3.95 20.72 23.06
CA LEU A 405 -2.58 21.07 22.72
C LEU A 405 -1.73 19.80 22.65
N ILE A 406 -1.25 19.46 21.45
CA ILE A 406 -0.31 18.36 21.23
C ILE A 406 1.07 18.97 21.06
N GLU A 407 2.02 18.56 21.90
CA GLU A 407 3.42 18.97 21.83
C GLU A 407 4.27 17.79 21.35
N LEU A 408 4.97 17.98 20.22
CA LEU A 408 5.99 17.06 19.76
C LEU A 408 7.36 17.58 20.22
N LYS A 409 8.06 16.74 20.98
CA LYS A 409 9.43 16.98 21.44
C LYS A 409 10.33 15.87 20.93
N GLY A 410 11.30 16.23 20.09
CA GLY A 410 12.37 15.35 19.62
C GLY A 410 13.72 15.91 20.04
N HIS A 411 14.55 15.11 20.69
CA HIS A 411 15.95 15.45 20.90
C HIS A 411 16.80 14.76 19.83
N GLN A 412 17.93 15.35 19.48
CA GLN A 412 18.89 14.71 18.59
C GLN A 412 19.36 13.38 19.19
N ILE A 413 19.41 12.35 18.34
CA ILE A 413 19.89 11.01 18.72
C ILE A 413 21.43 11.00 18.78
N PHE A 414 22.10 11.91 18.08
CA PHE A 414 23.56 12.06 18.04
C PHE A 414 23.96 13.54 18.02
N VAL A 415 25.11 13.89 18.61
CA VAL A 415 25.64 15.28 18.64
C VAL A 415 27.10 15.24 18.19
N GLY A 416 27.45 15.91 17.07
CA GLY A 416 28.82 16.01 16.55
C GLY A 416 28.90 16.26 15.04
N ASP A 417 30.10 16.36 14.48
CA ASP A 417 30.36 16.67 13.05
C ASP A 417 29.76 15.64 12.05
N VAL A 418 29.26 14.50 12.54
CA VAL A 418 28.67 13.40 11.75
C VAL A 418 27.16 13.25 12.04
N ASP A 419 26.50 14.25 12.63
CA ASP A 419 25.05 14.22 12.85
C ASP A 419 24.28 14.29 11.53
N THR A 420 23.92 13.12 10.99
CA THR A 420 23.16 12.97 9.74
C THR A 420 21.67 13.28 9.88
N TYR A 421 21.17 13.52 11.09
CA TYR A 421 19.74 13.76 11.33
C TYR A 421 19.34 15.23 11.13
N PHE A 422 20.26 16.16 11.42
CA PHE A 422 20.11 17.58 11.10
C PHE A 422 20.83 18.00 9.80
N ASN A 423 21.76 17.17 9.30
CA ASN A 423 22.48 17.50 8.09
C ASN A 423 21.55 17.50 6.87
N VAL A 424 21.57 18.67 6.25
CA VAL A 424 21.15 18.96 4.89
C VAL A 424 21.53 17.80 3.96
N ASP A 425 20.61 17.30 3.13
CA ASP A 425 21.01 16.38 2.05
C ASP A 425 22.10 17.04 1.18
N THR A 426 22.79 16.27 0.34
CA THR A 426 23.83 16.81 -0.56
C THR A 426 23.33 17.94 -1.50
N ASN A 427 22.02 18.22 -1.53
CA ASN A 427 21.34 19.23 -2.33
C ASN A 427 20.77 20.42 -1.53
N GLY A 428 21.03 20.57 -0.24
CA GLY A 428 20.52 21.74 0.48
C GLY A 428 19.17 21.56 1.21
N LYS A 429 18.58 20.35 1.26
CA LYS A 429 17.23 20.14 1.80
C LYS A 429 17.21 19.69 3.26
N HIS A 430 16.43 20.40 4.07
CA HIS A 430 16.09 20.02 5.44
C HIS A 430 14.99 18.93 5.46
N PRO A 431 14.92 18.12 6.54
CA PRO A 431 13.79 17.23 6.79
C PRO A 431 12.47 18.02 6.74
N PRO A 432 11.40 17.47 6.14
CA PRO A 432 10.09 18.10 6.17
C PRO A 432 9.60 18.20 7.62
N PRO A 433 8.74 19.18 7.94
CA PRO A 433 8.14 19.26 9.27
C PRO A 433 7.44 17.94 9.65
N PRO A 434 7.45 17.57 10.94
CA PRO A 434 6.75 16.40 11.42
C PRO A 434 5.25 16.43 11.05
N ILE A 435 4.70 15.26 10.78
CA ILE A 435 3.28 15.08 10.47
C ILE A 435 2.64 14.29 11.60
N LEU A 436 1.51 14.77 12.11
CA LEU A 436 0.62 14.04 12.99
C LEU A 436 -0.49 13.42 12.18
N CYS A 437 -0.64 12.12 12.26
CA CYS A 437 -1.76 11.39 11.71
C CYS A 437 -2.64 10.91 12.86
N THR A 438 -3.92 11.29 12.86
CA THR A 438 -4.94 10.81 13.79
C THR A 438 -5.89 9.89 13.04
N VAL A 439 -6.10 8.68 13.57
CA VAL A 439 -7.13 7.74 13.10
C VAL A 439 -8.36 7.94 13.95
N HIS A 440 -9.46 8.28 13.30
CA HIS A 440 -10.77 8.50 13.89
C HIS A 440 -11.64 7.28 13.63
N ASP A 441 -12.30 6.80 14.68
CA ASP A 441 -13.39 5.84 14.52
C ASP A 441 -14.58 6.53 13.88
N THR A 442 -15.11 5.87 12.85
CA THR A 442 -16.26 6.31 12.09
C THR A 442 -17.18 5.11 11.83
N PHE A 443 -18.27 5.32 11.11
CA PHE A 443 -19.16 4.24 10.72
C PHE A 443 -20.00 4.65 9.51
N TRP A 444 -20.35 3.65 8.72
CA TRP A 444 -21.34 3.72 7.67
C TRP A 444 -22.74 3.72 8.25
N LEU A 445 -23.65 4.40 7.57
CA LEU A 445 -25.08 4.26 7.82
C LEU A 445 -25.86 4.28 6.52
N PHE A 446 -26.74 3.30 6.36
CA PHE A 446 -27.62 3.19 5.21
C PHE A 446 -29.08 3.15 5.65
N SER A 447 -29.94 3.96 5.01
CA SER A 447 -31.37 3.99 5.27
C SER A 447 -32.17 3.79 3.97
N PRO A 448 -33.24 2.98 3.98
CA PRO A 448 -34.13 2.83 2.83
C PRO A 448 -35.05 4.04 2.57
N ALA A 449 -35.40 4.82 3.61
CA ALA A 449 -36.50 5.80 3.59
C ALA A 449 -36.20 7.12 2.87
N SER A 450 -34.92 7.44 2.66
CA SER A 450 -34.49 8.59 1.87
C SER A 450 -33.35 8.13 0.96
N GLY A 451 -33.50 8.31 -0.36
CA GLY A 451 -32.54 7.78 -1.33
C GLY A 451 -31.13 8.36 -1.12
N GLY A 452 -30.28 7.59 -0.45
CA GLY A 452 -28.88 7.89 -0.19
C GLY A 452 -28.59 7.99 1.31
N SER A 453 -27.60 7.21 1.75
CA SER A 453 -26.90 7.33 3.04
C SER A 453 -26.77 8.79 3.51
N ARG A 454 -27.03 9.01 4.80
CA ARG A 454 -26.47 10.13 5.57
C ARG A 454 -25.80 9.50 6.77
N ILE A 455 -24.46 9.50 6.82
CA ILE A 455 -23.64 9.86 7.98
C ILE A 455 -22.25 10.28 7.48
N TYR A 456 -21.96 11.55 7.67
CA TYR A 456 -20.66 12.03 8.11
C TYR A 456 -20.99 12.95 9.25
N ASP A 457 -20.56 12.63 10.46
CA ASP A 457 -20.07 13.74 11.24
C ASP A 457 -18.95 13.33 12.17
N THR A 458 -17.76 13.86 11.91
CA THR A 458 -16.67 13.92 12.89
C THR A 458 -17.07 14.78 14.10
N THR A 459 -18.13 15.59 13.96
CA THR A 459 -18.60 16.56 14.96
C THR A 459 -19.73 16.05 15.87
N TYR A 460 -20.45 14.97 15.51
CA TYR A 460 -21.56 14.41 16.31
C TYR A 460 -21.26 12.97 16.78
N SER A 461 -21.72 12.63 17.98
CA SER A 461 -21.63 11.26 18.51
C SER A 461 -22.59 10.30 17.80
N PHE A 462 -22.28 9.00 17.83
CA PHE A 462 -23.14 7.95 17.25
C PHE A 462 -24.63 8.12 17.61
N ASP A 463 -24.93 8.35 18.90
CA ASP A 463 -26.30 8.53 19.40
C ASP A 463 -27.02 9.74 18.80
N GLN A 464 -26.28 10.86 18.63
CA GLN A 464 -26.82 12.06 18.01
C GLN A 464 -27.19 11.81 16.57
N VAL A 465 -26.35 11.08 15.83
CA VAL A 465 -26.62 10.83 14.42
C VAL A 465 -27.75 9.83 14.24
N ILE A 466 -27.77 8.72 15.00
CA ILE A 466 -28.89 7.75 14.94
C ILE A 466 -30.23 8.42 15.23
N SER A 467 -30.31 9.29 16.25
CA SER A 467 -31.55 10.01 16.59
C SER A 467 -32.12 10.87 15.45
N GLN A 468 -31.28 11.25 14.48
CA GLN A 468 -31.69 12.02 13.30
C GLN A 468 -32.12 11.14 12.12
N VAL A 469 -31.78 9.85 12.12
CA VAL A 469 -32.04 8.92 10.99
C VAL A 469 -33.11 7.87 11.32
N THR A 470 -33.40 7.64 12.61
CA THR A 470 -34.61 6.94 13.05
C THR A 470 -35.80 7.92 13.13
N PRO A 471 -36.99 7.55 12.62
CA PRO A 471 -38.22 8.36 12.69
C PRO A 471 -38.63 8.77 14.11
#